data_AF-A0A2H9P6M4-F1
#
_entry.id   AF-A0A2H9P6M4-F1
#
_cell.length_a   1.000
_cell.length_b   1.000
_cell.length_c   1.000
_cell.angle_alpha   90.00
_cell.angle_beta   90.00
_cell.angle_gamma   90.00
#
_symmetry.space_group_name_H-M   'P 1'
#
loop_
_entity.id
_entity.type
_entity.pdbx_description
1 polymer ?
#
loop_
_entity_poly.entity_id
_entity_poly.type
_entity_poly.pdbx_seq_one_letter_code
_entity_poly.pdbx_strand_id
1 'polypeptide(L)'
;LNGGACTLALAGVGDPRNYGVAKLEGSRVVEFAEKPRKAASYLVNAGVAVCDPRVFSFLNERMASIEMDLLPLLARKGELYGYPYSGEWKHTG
;
A
#
# COMPACT_ATOMS: atom_id res chain seq x y z
N LEU A 1 1.81 10.17 12.53
CA LEU A 1 1.73 9.92 11.07
C LEU A 1 3.04 10.41 10.46
N ASN A 2 3.68 9.63 9.61
CA ASN A 2 5.05 9.87 9.10
C ASN A 2 5.14 11.02 8.07
N GLY A 3 4.34 12.07 8.20
CA GLY A 3 4.29 13.23 7.31
C GLY A 3 3.64 13.00 5.93
N GLY A 4 3.56 11.76 5.46
CA GLY A 4 2.94 11.41 4.17
C GLY A 4 1.41 11.40 4.15
N ALA A 5 0.84 11.46 2.95
CA ALA A 5 -0.60 11.46 2.72
C ALA A 5 -1.34 10.21 3.21
N CYS A 6 -0.74 9.01 3.14
CA CYS A 6 -1.37 7.77 3.61
C CYS A 6 -0.37 6.81 4.25
N THR A 7 -0.84 6.01 5.21
CA THR A 7 -0.13 4.86 5.78
C THR A 7 -1.00 3.61 5.67
N LEU A 8 -0.46 2.54 5.07
CA LEU A 8 -1.11 1.23 4.95
C LEU A 8 -0.75 0.34 6.14
N ALA A 9 -1.72 -0.40 6.66
CA ALA A 9 -1.42 -1.60 7.42
C ALA A 9 -0.96 -2.70 6.46
N LEU A 10 0.14 -3.36 6.80
CA LEU A 10 0.75 -4.40 5.98
C LEU A 10 0.78 -5.72 6.74
N ALA A 11 0.41 -6.81 6.06
CA ALA A 11 0.49 -8.16 6.58
C ALA A 11 1.61 -8.93 5.89
N GLY A 12 2.33 -9.78 6.63
CA GLY A 12 3.27 -10.74 6.06
C GLY A 12 2.54 -11.99 5.58
N VAL A 13 2.76 -12.42 4.35
CA VAL A 13 2.15 -13.63 3.79
C VAL A 13 3.18 -14.54 3.13
N GLY A 14 2.89 -15.85 3.05
CA GLY A 14 3.75 -16.81 2.35
C GLY A 14 3.69 -16.69 0.82
N ASP A 15 2.54 -16.28 0.27
CA ASP A 15 2.34 -16.10 -1.17
C ASP A 15 1.64 -14.76 -1.48
N PRO A 16 2.36 -13.77 -2.02
CA PRO A 16 1.84 -12.43 -2.25
C PRO A 16 1.13 -12.25 -3.61
N ARG A 17 1.09 -13.25 -4.50
CA ARG A 17 0.68 -13.08 -5.91
C ARG A 17 -0.73 -12.56 -6.12
N ASN A 18 -1.63 -12.79 -5.16
CA ASN A 18 -3.04 -12.41 -5.24
C ASN A 18 -3.36 -11.07 -4.55
N TYR A 19 -2.35 -10.32 -4.10
CA TYR A 19 -2.54 -9.13 -3.28
C TYR A 19 -1.74 -7.93 -3.78
N GLY A 20 -2.05 -6.75 -3.26
CA GLY A 20 -1.23 -5.55 -3.38
C GLY A 20 0.04 -5.65 -2.53
N VAL A 21 1.20 -5.65 -3.18
CA VAL A 21 2.51 -5.83 -2.56
C VAL A 21 3.19 -4.49 -2.33
N ALA A 22 3.70 -4.26 -1.13
CA ALA A 22 4.45 -3.07 -0.76
C ALA A 22 5.92 -3.40 -0.48
N LYS A 23 6.85 -2.69 -1.12
CA LYS A 23 8.27 -2.70 -0.75
C LYS A 23 8.57 -1.51 0.15
N LEU A 24 9.22 -1.75 1.28
CA LEU A 24 9.58 -0.71 2.25
C LEU A 24 11.06 -0.37 2.21
N GLU A 25 11.37 0.92 2.43
CA GLU A 25 12.65 1.42 2.92
C GLU A 25 12.39 2.20 4.22
N GLY A 26 12.79 1.61 5.36
CA GLY A 26 12.29 2.05 6.66
C GLY A 26 10.77 1.89 6.74
N SER A 27 10.04 2.98 6.99
CA SER A 27 8.57 2.99 6.98
C SER A 27 7.95 3.48 5.66
N ARG A 28 8.77 3.96 4.72
CA ARG A 28 8.28 4.51 3.44
C ARG A 28 8.05 3.39 2.45
N VAL A 29 6.91 3.42 1.75
CA VAL A 29 6.63 2.51 0.64
C VAL A 29 7.30 3.08 -0.61
N VAL A 30 8.34 2.40 -1.09
CA VAL A 30 9.09 2.80 -2.29
C VAL A 30 8.52 2.18 -3.57
N GLU A 31 7.76 1.10 -3.43
CA GLU A 31 7.06 0.43 -4.53
C GLU A 31 5.75 -0.17 -4.01
N PHE A 32 4.67 0.06 -4.73
CA PHE A 32 3.38 -0.61 -4.51
C PHE A 32 2.89 -1.17 -5.84
N ALA A 33 2.54 -2.45 -5.87
CA ALA A 33 2.03 -3.12 -7.06
C ALA A 33 0.90 -4.09 -6.71
N GLU A 34 -0.24 -3.93 -7.36
CA GLU A 34 -1.39 -4.83 -7.23
C GLU A 34 -1.18 -6.10 -8.06
N LYS A 35 -1.27 -7.27 -7.40
CA LYS A 35 -1.16 -8.61 -7.99
C LYS A 35 0.02 -8.75 -8.96
N PRO A 36 1.26 -8.44 -8.52
CA PRO A 36 2.40 -8.40 -9.42
C PRO A 36 2.79 -9.79 -9.89
N ARG A 37 3.23 -9.91 -11.15
CA ARG A 37 3.81 -11.16 -11.69
C ARG A 37 5.02 -11.64 -10.89
N LYS A 38 5.83 -10.70 -10.41
CA LYS A 38 6.98 -10.94 -9.53
C LYS A 38 6.89 -9.98 -8.35
N ALA A 39 6.68 -10.52 -7.15
CA ALA A 39 6.58 -9.71 -5.94
C ALA A 39 7.95 -9.20 -5.49
N ALA A 40 8.01 -7.92 -5.14
CA ALA A 40 9.22 -7.29 -4.60
C ALA A 40 9.42 -7.54 -3.10
N SER A 41 8.40 -8.04 -2.40
CA SER A 41 8.40 -8.38 -0.98
C SER A 41 7.27 -9.39 -0.65
N TYR A 42 7.17 -9.77 0.62
CA TYR A 42 6.08 -10.58 1.18
C TYR A 42 5.10 -9.76 2.05
N LEU A 43 5.20 -8.42 1.97
CA LEU A 43 4.32 -7.51 2.69
C LEU A 43 3.18 -7.09 1.77
N VAL A 44 1.96 -7.41 2.18
CA VAL A 44 0.75 -7.12 1.39
C VAL A 44 -0.14 -6.09 2.09
N ASN A 45 -0.88 -5.32 1.30
CA ASN A 45 -1.93 -4.43 1.79
C ASN A 45 -2.95 -5.24 2.60
N ALA A 46 -3.10 -4.92 3.88
CA ALA A 46 -4.05 -5.59 4.76
C ALA A 46 -5.50 -5.11 4.56
N GLY A 47 -5.73 -4.15 3.65
CA GLY A 47 -7.05 -3.56 3.37
C GLY A 47 -7.42 -2.41 4.30
N VAL A 48 -6.47 -1.91 5.10
CA VAL A 48 -6.68 -0.78 6.02
C VAL A 48 -5.64 0.29 5.74
N ALA A 49 -6.12 1.53 5.59
CA ALA A 49 -5.30 2.71 5.40
C ALA A 49 -5.75 3.84 6.33
N VAL A 50 -4.78 4.58 6.88
CA VAL A 50 -5.02 5.87 7.53
C VAL A 50 -4.47 6.95 6.62
N CYS A 51 -5.33 7.89 6.24
CA CYS A 51 -4.97 8.95 5.30
C CYS A 51 -5.24 10.34 5.89
N ASP A 52 -4.35 11.26 5.57
CA ASP A 52 -4.55 12.69 5.76
C ASP A 52 -5.53 13.21 4.69
N PRO A 53 -6.43 14.16 5.00
CA PRO A 53 -7.36 14.73 4.02
C PRO A 53 -6.69 15.25 2.73
N ARG A 54 -5.41 15.64 2.78
CA ARG A 54 -4.63 16.04 1.60
C ARG A 54 -4.52 14.93 0.55
N VAL A 55 -4.79 13.67 0.88
CA VAL A 55 -4.87 12.56 -0.08
C VAL A 55 -5.83 12.87 -1.24
N PHE A 56 -6.92 13.61 -0.99
CA PHE A 56 -7.89 13.97 -2.02
C PHE A 56 -7.30 14.86 -3.11
N SER A 57 -6.21 15.58 -2.84
CA SER A 57 -5.49 16.39 -3.85
C SER A 57 -4.72 15.55 -4.89
N PHE A 58 -4.51 14.26 -4.62
CA PHE A 58 -3.86 13.34 -5.55
C PHE A 58 -4.85 12.64 -6.48
N LEU A 59 -6.15 12.70 -6.18
CA LEU A 59 -7.20 12.11 -7.00
C LEU A 59 -7.44 12.93 -8.26
N ASN A 60 -7.80 12.24 -9.34
CA ASN A 60 -8.33 12.87 -10.55
C ASN A 60 -9.37 11.97 -11.21
N GLU A 61 -10.15 12.52 -12.14
CA GLU A 61 -11.30 11.86 -12.78
C GLU A 61 -10.93 10.60 -13.59
N ARG A 62 -9.66 10.38 -13.92
CA ARG A 62 -9.22 9.20 -14.68
C ARG A 62 -8.87 8.02 -13.79
N MET A 63 -8.73 8.23 -12.48
CA MET A 63 -8.43 7.15 -11.54
C MET A 63 -9.69 6.32 -11.30
N ALA A 64 -9.56 5.01 -11.43
CA ALA A 64 -10.65 4.06 -11.25
C ALA A 64 -10.39 3.08 -10.08
N SER A 65 -9.16 2.99 -9.57
CA SER A 65 -8.80 2.10 -8.47
C SER A 65 -7.78 2.74 -7.52
N ILE A 66 -8.00 2.56 -6.22
CA ILE A 66 -7.07 2.99 -5.20
C ILE A 66 -5.75 2.20 -5.32
N GLU A 67 -5.82 0.89 -5.49
CA GLU A 67 -4.69 -0.03 -5.52
C GLU A 67 -3.89 0.04 -6.82
N MET A 68 -4.55 0.26 -7.96
CA MET A 68 -3.88 0.32 -9.27
C MET A 68 -3.42 1.74 -9.63
N ASP A 69 -4.09 2.78 -9.13
CA ASP A 69 -3.80 4.17 -9.52
C ASP A 69 -3.20 4.98 -8.37
N LEU A 70 -3.94 5.11 -7.25
CA LEU A 70 -3.58 6.03 -6.17
C LEU A 70 -2.36 5.55 -5.37
N LEU A 71 -2.37 4.33 -4.85
CA LEU A 71 -1.28 3.81 -4.00
C LEU A 71 0.06 3.76 -4.74
N PRO A 72 0.14 3.28 -6.01
CA PRO A 72 1.37 3.38 -6.79
C PRO A 72 1.84 4.82 -7.01
N LEU A 73 0.90 5.77 -7.22
CA LEU A 73 1.24 7.19 -7.35
C LEU A 73 1.81 7.75 -6.03
N LEU A 74 1.17 7.49 -4.90
CA LEU A 74 1.63 7.97 -3.59
C LEU A 74 3.00 7.39 -3.24
N ALA A 75 3.25 6.10 -3.54
CA ALA A 75 4.56 5.49 -3.39
C ALA A 75 5.63 6.24 -4.21
N ARG A 76 5.38 6.47 -5.51
CA ARG A 76 6.30 7.23 -6.38
C ARG A 76 6.56 8.65 -5.89
N LYS A 77 5.55 9.31 -5.32
CA LYS A 77 5.66 10.67 -4.77
C LYS A 77 6.26 10.72 -3.36
N GLY A 78 6.42 9.59 -2.69
CA GLY A 78 6.92 9.55 -1.32
C GLY A 78 5.91 9.87 -0.23
N GLU A 79 4.64 9.74 -0.59
CA GLU A 79 3.49 10.09 0.23
C GLU A 79 2.82 8.85 0.81
N LEU A 80 3.34 7.66 0.51
CA LEU A 80 2.84 6.38 1.03
C LEU A 80 3.83 5.77 2.03
N TYR A 81 3.29 5.39 3.17
CA TYR A 81 4.00 4.70 4.24
C TYR A 81 3.34 3.35 4.54
N GLY A 82 4.09 2.47 5.17
CA GLY A 82 3.65 1.14 5.56
C GLY A 82 3.92 0.88 7.02
N TYR A 83 2.96 0.25 7.69
CA TYR A 83 3.08 -0.26 9.04
C TYR A 83 2.92 -1.78 9.01
N PRO A 84 4.02 -2.55 9.15
CA PRO A 84 3.95 -4.00 9.29
C PRO A 84 3.23 -4.36 10.59
N TYR A 85 2.03 -4.95 10.46
CA TYR A 85 1.25 -5.44 11.58
C TYR A 85 1.61 -6.89 11.89
N SER A 86 1.74 -7.21 13.18
CA SER A 86 2.22 -8.52 13.66
C SER A 86 1.15 -9.38 14.36
N GLY A 87 -0.13 -9.02 14.26
CA GLY A 87 -1.20 -9.84 14.82
C GLY A 87 -1.91 -10.67 13.75
N GLU A 88 -3.03 -11.28 14.12
CA GLU A 88 -3.80 -12.11 13.20
C GLU A 88 -4.41 -11.28 12.08
N TRP A 89 -4.05 -11.62 10.85
CA TRP A 89 -4.68 -11.10 9.64
C TRP A 89 -5.22 -12.26 8.83
N LYS A 90 -6.49 -12.18 8.45
CA LYS A 90 -7.15 -13.19 7.64
C LYS A 90 -7.93 -12.52 6.52
N HIS A 91 -7.53 -12.81 5.29
CA HIS A 91 -8.33 -12.51 4.12
C HIS A 91 -9.44 -13.55 3.97
N THR A 92 -10.68 -13.12 3.72
CA THR A 92 -11.86 -13.99 3.67
C THR A 92 -12.29 -14.39 2.26
N GLY A 93 -11.59 -13.92 1.21
CA GLY A 93 -11.92 -14.18 -0.19
C GLY A 93 -11.98 -12.92 -1.03
#